data_AF-A0A1F3ZG97-F1
#
_entry.id   AF-A0A1F3ZG97-F1
#
_cell.length_a   1.000
_cell.length_b   1.000
_cell.length_c   1.000
_cell.angle_alpha   90.00
_cell.angle_beta   90.00
_cell.angle_gamma   90.00
#
_symmetry.space_group_name_H-M   'P 1'
#
loop_
_entity.id
_entity.type
_entity.pdbx_description
1 polymer ?
#
loop_
_entity_poly.entity_id
_entity_poly.type
_entity_poly.pdbx_seq_one_letter_code
_entity_poly.pdbx_strand_id
1 'polypeptide(L)' 'MLPEEIEKIKHHIIELGIEHRDLDDAIARLTADAEPDELQIRRLKKRKLWLKDEMARLQMQITPDIPA' A
#
# COMPACT_ATOMS: atom_id res chain seq x y z
N MET A 1 19.74 2.81 13.36
CA MET A 1 18.38 2.43 13.77
C MET A 1 18.48 1.30 14.78
N LEU A 2 17.72 1.34 15.87
CA LEU A 2 17.70 0.26 16.87
C LEU A 2 16.98 -0.98 16.32
N PRO A 3 17.33 -2.21 16.72
CA PRO A 3 16.66 -3.43 16.23
C PRO A 3 15.14 -3.43 16.39
N GLU A 4 14.64 -2.89 17.51
CA GLU A 4 13.20 -2.77 17.80
C GLU A 4 12.48 -1.81 16.85
N GLU A 5 13.16 -0.74 16.39
CA GLU A 5 12.60 0.21 15.44
C GLU A 5 12.48 -0.41 14.05
N ILE A 6 13.48 -1.22 13.64
CA ILE A 6 13.43 -1.98 12.38
C ILE A 6 12.24 -2.94 12.38
N GLU A 7 12.01 -3.65 13.49
CA GLU A 7 10.90 -4.59 13.59
C GLU A 7 9.54 -3.89 13.56
N LYS A 8 9.42 -2.72 14.19
CA LYS A 8 8.22 -1.87 14.07
C LYS A 8 7.96 -1.45 12.62
N ILE A 9 8.99 -1.04 11.88
CA ILE A 9 8.83 -0.69 10.47
C ILE A 9 8.40 -1.90 9.64
N LYS A 10 8.99 -3.08 9.86
CA LYS A 10 8.57 -4.30 9.16
C LYS A 10 7.11 -4.64 9.42
N HIS A 11 6.67 -4.57 10.67
CA HIS A 11 5.27 -4.78 11.03
C HIS A 11 4.36 -3.79 10.30
N HIS A 12 4.75 -2.51 10.26
CA HIS A 12 3.99 -1.48 9.57
C HIS A 12 3.89 -1.73 8.06
N ILE A 13 4.99 -2.15 7.41
CA ILE A 13 4.97 -2.53 5.99
C ILE A 13 3.95 -3.67 5.74
N ILE A 14 3.90 -4.67 6.64
CA ILE A 14 2.94 -5.78 6.53
C ILE A 14 1.49 -5.27 6.62
N GLU A 15 1.20 -4.39 7.58
CA GLU A 15 -0.13 -3.78 7.74
C GLU A 15 -0.56 -3.00 6.48
N LEU A 16 0.32 -2.14 5.96
CA LEU A 16 0.08 -1.39 4.74
C LEU A 16 -0.12 -2.31 3.52
N GLY A 17 0.61 -3.44 3.47
CA GLY A 17 0.48 -4.45 2.42
C GLY A 17 -0.86 -5.18 2.46
N ILE A 18 -1.39 -5.45 3.65
CA ILE A 18 -2.74 -6.00 3.83
C ILE A 18 -3.77 -4.99 3.32
N GLU A 19 -3.71 -3.74 3.79
CA GLU A 19 -4.66 -2.69 3.36
C GLU A 19 -4.59 -2.46 1.84
N HIS A 20 -3.40 -2.47 1.25
CA HIS A 20 -3.20 -2.33 -0.18
C HIS A 20 -3.90 -3.45 -0.98
N ARG A 21 -3.84 -4.69 -0.50
CA ARG A 21 -4.52 -5.83 -1.13
C ARG A 21 -6.03 -5.75 -0.97
N ASP A 22 -6.51 -5.32 0.19
CA ASP A 22 -7.95 -5.13 0.43
C ASP A 22 -8.54 -4.05 -0.50
N LEU A 23 -7.79 -2.97 -0.73
CA LEU A 23 -8.15 -1.96 -1.72
C LEU A 23 -8.20 -2.52 -3.14
N ASP A 24 -7.31 -3.45 -3.48
CA ASP A 24 -7.32 -4.10 -4.79
C ASP A 24 -8.59 -4.91 -5.00
N ASP A 25 -8.96 -5.73 -4.03
CA ASP A 25 -10.18 -6.52 -4.07
C ASP A 25 -11.43 -5.63 -4.11
N ALA A 26 -11.43 -4.51 -3.38
CA ALA A 26 -12.52 -3.54 -3.42
C ALA A 26 -12.64 -2.85 -4.79
N ILE A 27 -11.52 -2.45 -5.41
CA ILE A 27 -11.50 -1.88 -6.75
C ILE A 27 -12.01 -2.90 -7.77
N ALA A 28 -11.58 -4.16 -7.69
CA ALA A 28 -12.01 -5.22 -8.59
C ALA A 28 -13.52 -5.43 -8.54
N ARG A 29 -14.11 -5.48 -7.33
CA ARG A 29 -15.56 -5.59 -7.15
C ARG A 29 -16.31 -4.39 -7.74
N LEU A 30 -15.92 -3.17 -7.38
CA LEU A 30 -16.59 -1.95 -7.86
C LEU A 30 -16.48 -1.76 -9.39
N THR A 31 -15.40 -2.25 -9.98
CA THR A 31 -15.20 -2.17 -11.44
C THR A 31 -16.08 -3.17 -12.18
N ALA A 32 -16.50 -4.26 -11.53
CA ALA A 32 -17.36 -5.29 -12.11
C ALA A 32 -18.87 -4.95 -12.05
N ASP A 33 -19.24 -3.88 -11.33
CA ASP A 33 -20.63 -3.41 -11.25
C ASP A 33 -21.12 -2.90 -12.62
N ALA A 34 -22.43 -3.01 -12.88
CA ALA A 34 -23.04 -2.59 -14.15
C ALA A 34 -22.90 -1.08 -14.40
N GLU A 35 -22.91 -0.28 -13.34
CA GLU A 35 -22.66 1.17 -13.34
C GLU A 35 -21.57 1.49 -12.30
N PRO A 36 -20.28 1.42 -12.67
CA PRO A 36 -19.19 1.66 -11.73
C PRO A 36 -19.16 3.12 -11.23
N ASP A 37 -19.05 3.33 -9.91
CA ASP A 37 -18.73 4.65 -9.37
C ASP A 37 -17.25 4.98 -9.65
N GLU A 38 -17.01 5.64 -10.79
CA GLU A 38 -15.67 6.03 -11.21
C GLU A 38 -14.95 6.93 -10.20
N LEU A 39 -15.68 7.80 -9.49
CA LEU A 39 -15.06 8.72 -8.54
C LEU A 39 -14.56 7.94 -7.32
N GLN A 40 -15.36 7.00 -6.82
CA GLN A 40 -14.96 6.09 -5.75
C GLN A 40 -13.76 5.25 -6.17
N ILE A 41 -13.80 4.63 -7.37
CA ILE A 41 -12.69 3.83 -7.90
C ILE A 41 -11.41 4.67 -8.01
N ARG A 42 -11.48 5.90 -8.51
CA ARG A 42 -10.32 6.81 -8.60
C ARG A 42 -9.74 7.14 -7.22
N ARG A 43 -10.58 7.37 -6.21
CA ARG A 43 -10.15 7.62 -4.83
C ARG A 43 -9.44 6.41 -4.22
N LEU A 44 -9.98 5.20 -4.44
CA LEU A 44 -9.36 3.96 -3.96
C LEU A 44 -8.01 3.70 -4.65
N LYS A 45 -7.92 3.90 -5.97
CA LYS A 45 -6.65 3.80 -6.72
C LYS A 45 -5.61 4.79 -6.21
N LYS A 46 -6.01 6.02 -5.89
CA LYS A 46 -5.10 7.03 -5.29
C LYS A 46 -4.60 6.59 -3.92
N ARG A 47 -5.47 6.06 -3.06
CA ARG A 47 -5.08 5.52 -1.75
C ARG A 47 -4.14 4.33 -1.88
N LYS A 48 -4.45 3.40 -2.80
CA LYS A 48 -3.59 2.24 -3.10
C LYS A 48 -2.19 2.66 -3.56
N LEU A 49 -2.08 3.67 -4.44
CA LEU A 49 -0.79 4.22 -4.86
C LEU A 49 -0.02 4.81 -3.68
N TRP A 50 -0.68 5.59 -2.82
CA TRP A 50 -0.05 6.14 -1.62
C TRP A 50 0.49 5.05 -0.68
N LEU A 51 -0.27 3.98 -0.43
CA LEU A 51 0.20 2.84 0.39
C LEU A 51 1.44 2.17 -0.22
N LYS A 52 1.46 1.99 -1.54
CA LYS A 52 2.62 1.44 -2.25
C LYS A 52 3.86 2.33 -2.07
N ASP A 53 3.70 3.64 -2.24
CA ASP A 53 4.81 4.60 -2.11
C ASP A 53 5.32 4.66 -0.67
N GLU A 54 4.42 4.60 0.32
CA GLU A 54 4.78 4.59 1.73
C GLU A 54 5.51 3.30 2.14
N MET A 55 5.04 2.13 1.69
CA MET A 55 5.77 0.88 1.86
C MET A 55 7.18 0.96 1.26
N ALA A 56 7.33 1.50 0.05
CA ALA A 56 8.64 1.67 -0.58
C ALA A 56 9.55 2.59 0.25
N ARG A 57 9.03 3.72 0.74
CA ARG A 57 9.75 4.66 1.62
C ARG A 57 10.21 4.01 2.92
N LEU A 58 9.37 3.17 3.52
CA LEU A 58 9.69 2.41 4.74
C LEU A 58 10.70 1.30 4.46
N GLN A 59 10.59 0.62 3.33
CA GLN A 59 11.53 -0.41 2.89
C GLN A 59 12.93 0.19 2.70
N MET A 60 13.03 1.36 2.06
CA MET A 60 14.30 2.09 1.88
C MET A 60 14.93 2.52 3.22
N GLN A 61 14.15 2.74 4.27
CA GLN A 61 14.68 3.09 5.60
C GLN A 61 15.36 1.91 6.29
N ILE A 62 14.86 0.68 6.10
CA ILE A 62 15.39 -0.53 6.76
C ILE A 62 16.33 -1.35 5.87
N THR A 63 16.26 -1.16 4.55
CA THR A 63 17.17 -1.71 3.56
C THR A 63 17.90 -0.55 2.89
N PRO A 64 18.97 -0.02 3.51
CA PRO A 64 19.80 0.94 2.82
C PRO A 64 20.52 0.20 1.70
N ASP A 65 20.18 0.58 0.47
CA ASP A 65 20.80 0.25 -0.82
C ASP A 65 20.18 -0.91 -1.65
N ILE A 66 19.31 -0.53 -2.59
CA ILE A 66 19.18 -1.20 -3.88
C ILE A 66 19.20 -0.08 -4.94
N PRO A 67 20.30 0.13 -5.68
CA PRO A 67 20.30 1.03 -6.82
C PRO A 67 19.40 0.45 -7.92
N ALA A 68 18.52 1.29 -8.46
CA ALA A 68 17.65 1.00 -9.60
C ALA A 68 18.44 0.83 -10.91
#